data_AF-A0A5C3P7R7-F1
#
_entry.id   AF-A0A5C3P7R7-F1
#
_cell.length_a   1.000
_cell.length_b   1.000
_cell.length_c   1.000
_cell.angle_alpha   90.00
_cell.angle_beta   90.00
_cell.angle_gamma   90.00
#
_symmetry.space_group_name_H-M   'P 1'
#
loop_
_entity.id
_entity.type
_entity.pdbx_description
1 polymer ?
#
loop_
_entity_poly.entity_id
_entity_poly.type
_entity_poly.pdbx_seq_one_letter_code
_entity_poly.pdbx_strand_id
1 'polypeptide(L)'
;MARTASRKSKSVMHADARHTPATDHKELRAARNKRYYEKRKRLAQTQARLRANLESGAGGTSRFATSAQYPVTPPIGLSSLQASQLASLNARLQAWGYNANPREHAAHLKKQIRKYKRRVNWQEKWIKDTADWLAEGDSIVLGLEQFVDAAAAKLRHSQVRMLWKDISVTAFNAQWMIASTHVRMDEVEGL
;
A
#
# COMPACT_ATOMS: atom_id res chain seq x y z
N MET A 1 75.28 -21.98 38.94
CA MET A 1 74.33 -21.05 39.59
C MET A 1 73.32 -20.60 38.54
N ALA A 2 72.08 -21.09 38.62
CA ALA A 2 71.02 -20.90 37.65
C ALA A 2 69.95 -19.94 38.20
N ARG A 3 69.49 -18.98 37.38
CA ARG A 3 68.28 -18.19 37.64
C ARG A 3 67.45 -18.12 36.35
N THR A 4 66.39 -18.90 36.31
CA THR A 4 65.33 -18.88 35.29
C THR A 4 64.24 -17.89 35.74
N ALA A 5 63.91 -16.93 34.87
CA ALA A 5 62.81 -15.99 35.09
C ALA A 5 61.55 -16.49 34.37
N SER A 6 60.53 -16.86 35.16
CA SER A 6 59.21 -17.29 34.71
C SER A 6 58.34 -16.07 34.38
N ARG A 7 57.90 -15.94 33.12
CA ARG A 7 57.02 -14.85 32.65
C ARG A 7 55.60 -15.39 32.58
N LYS A 8 54.74 -14.98 33.53
CA LYS A 8 53.30 -15.27 33.56
C LYS A 8 52.58 -14.59 32.39
N SER A 9 52.02 -15.38 31.49
CA SER A 9 51.08 -14.91 30.46
C SER A 9 49.71 -14.67 31.09
N LYS A 10 49.25 -13.41 31.01
CA LYS A 10 47.95 -12.96 31.50
C LYS A 10 46.88 -13.29 30.45
N SER A 11 46.04 -14.27 30.75
CA SER A 11 44.86 -14.63 29.96
C SER A 11 43.89 -13.45 29.93
N VAL A 12 43.69 -12.86 28.74
CA VAL A 12 42.64 -11.87 28.49
C VAL A 12 41.39 -12.67 28.13
N MET A 13 40.49 -12.81 29.09
CA MET A 13 39.15 -13.34 28.85
C MET A 13 38.36 -12.32 28.02
N HIS A 14 37.99 -12.71 26.81
CA HIS A 14 36.96 -12.02 26.03
C HIS A 14 35.63 -12.12 26.80
N ALA A 15 35.14 -10.98 27.27
CA ALA A 15 33.81 -10.86 27.83
C ALA A 15 32.80 -10.96 26.67
N ASP A 16 32.13 -12.11 26.58
CA ASP A 16 30.91 -12.26 25.80
C ASP A 16 29.90 -11.20 26.22
N ALA A 17 29.60 -10.28 25.30
CA ALA A 17 28.53 -9.31 25.42
C ALA A 17 27.19 -10.06 25.37
N ARG A 18 26.69 -10.45 26.54
CA ARG A 18 25.37 -11.04 26.69
C ARG A 18 24.32 -10.00 26.30
N HIS A 19 23.68 -10.20 25.14
CA HIS A 19 22.44 -9.53 24.79
C HIS A 19 21.43 -9.73 25.93
N THR A 20 20.94 -8.62 26.49
CA THR A 20 19.90 -8.68 27.50
C THR A 20 18.55 -8.43 26.83
N PRO A 21 17.46 -9.12 27.23
CA PRO A 21 16.16 -9.01 26.55
C PRO A 21 15.57 -7.58 26.54
N ALA A 22 16.05 -6.70 27.41
CA ALA A 22 15.68 -5.29 27.45
C ALA A 22 16.28 -4.47 26.28
N THR A 23 17.48 -4.81 25.79
CA THR A 23 18.08 -4.14 24.62
C THR A 23 17.35 -4.52 23.33
N ASP A 24 16.97 -5.78 23.19
CA ASP A 24 16.24 -6.27 22.00
C ASP A 24 14.87 -5.62 21.87
N HIS A 25 14.17 -5.43 23.00
CA HIS A 25 12.85 -4.79 22.99
C HIS A 25 12.90 -3.30 22.64
N LYS A 26 14.02 -2.62 22.95
CA LYS A 26 14.26 -1.21 22.60
C LYS A 26 14.60 -1.07 21.11
N GLU A 27 15.39 -2.00 20.58
CA GLU A 27 15.77 -2.06 19.16
C GLU A 27 14.57 -2.38 18.26
N LEU A 28 13.72 -3.34 18.66
CA LEU A 28 12.48 -3.66 17.94
C LEU A 28 11.51 -2.47 17.88
N ARG A 29 11.38 -1.71 18.98
CA ARG A 29 10.58 -0.47 18.99
C ARG A 29 11.18 0.61 18.09
N ALA A 30 12.51 0.78 18.08
CA ALA A 30 13.19 1.73 17.21
C ALA A 30 13.00 1.37 15.72
N ALA A 31 13.14 0.09 15.36
CA ALA A 31 12.91 -0.41 14.00
C ALA A 31 11.46 -0.22 13.54
N ARG A 32 10.48 -0.48 14.42
CA ARG A 32 9.05 -0.26 14.13
C ARG A 32 8.74 1.22 13.93
N ASN A 33 9.25 2.10 14.80
CA ASN A 33 9.07 3.54 14.66
C ASN A 33 9.71 4.07 13.37
N LYS A 34 10.92 3.59 13.02
CA LYS A 34 11.59 3.94 11.76
C LYS A 34 10.73 3.58 10.55
N ARG A 35 10.19 2.36 10.49
CA ARG A 35 9.28 1.93 9.42
C ARG A 35 8.01 2.78 9.35
N TYR A 36 7.44 3.14 10.50
CA TYR A 36 6.26 3.99 10.57
C TYR A 36 6.53 5.39 9.97
N TYR A 37 7.64 6.02 10.35
CA TYR A 37 8.00 7.35 9.83
C TYR A 37 8.40 7.33 8.36
N GLU A 38 9.08 6.28 7.89
CA GLU A 38 9.38 6.08 6.47
C GLU A 38 8.10 5.89 5.64
N LYS A 39 7.14 5.07 6.12
CA LYS A 39 5.83 4.90 5.47
C LYS A 39 5.07 6.23 5.39
N ARG A 40 5.02 6.99 6.49
CA ARG A 40 4.36 8.30 6.54
C ARG A 40 5.02 9.31 5.59
N LYS A 41 6.35 9.34 5.50
CA LYS A 41 7.09 10.22 4.60
C LYS A 41 6.86 9.88 3.12
N ARG A 42 6.80 8.58 2.78
CA ARG A 42 6.48 8.12 1.41
C ARG A 42 5.07 8.52 1.00
N LEU A 43 4.07 8.32 1.87
CA LEU A 43 2.69 8.74 1.62
C LEU A 43 2.59 10.26 1.39
N ALA A 44 3.29 11.07 2.18
CA ALA A 44 3.33 12.52 1.99
C ALA A 44 3.96 12.91 0.64
N GLN A 45 5.03 12.23 0.21
CA GLN A 45 5.65 12.45 -1.09
C GLN A 45 4.74 12.04 -2.25
N THR A 46 4.03 10.92 -2.13
CA THR A 46 3.05 10.48 -3.13
C THR A 46 1.91 11.48 -3.25
N GLN A 47 1.38 11.96 -2.12
CA GLN A 47 0.34 12.99 -2.12
C GLN A 47 0.81 14.31 -2.76
N ALA A 48 2.06 14.73 -2.50
CA ALA A 48 2.63 15.92 -3.13
C ALA A 48 2.77 15.76 -4.65
N ARG A 49 3.19 14.58 -5.12
CA ARG A 49 3.27 14.26 -6.56
C ARG A 49 1.89 14.23 -7.22
N LEU A 50 0.88 13.68 -6.55
CA LEU A 50 -0.49 13.68 -7.05
C LEU A 50 -1.06 15.10 -7.16
N ARG A 51 -0.81 15.97 -6.18
CA ARG A 51 -1.16 17.40 -6.28
C ARG A 51 -0.44 18.09 -7.45
N ALA A 52 0.87 17.89 -7.58
CA ALA A 52 1.62 18.46 -8.68
C ALA A 52 1.12 17.98 -10.06
N ASN A 53 0.76 16.71 -10.20
CA ASN A 53 0.20 16.16 -11.44
C ASN A 53 -1.22 16.70 -11.75
N LEU A 54 -2.03 16.97 -10.73
CA LEU A 54 -3.34 17.63 -10.90
C LEU A 54 -3.18 19.09 -11.33
N GLU A 55 -2.15 19.78 -10.83
CA GLU A 55 -1.84 21.17 -11.20
C GLU A 55 -1.15 21.27 -12.57
N SER A 56 -0.47 20.21 -13.03
CA SER A 56 0.34 20.21 -14.27
C SER A 56 -0.31 19.46 -15.45
N GLY A 57 -1.46 18.81 -15.25
CA GLY A 57 -1.96 17.73 -16.11
C GLY A 57 -3.18 18.03 -16.98
N ALA A 58 -3.21 19.14 -17.69
CA ALA A 58 -3.94 19.23 -18.94
C ALA A 58 -3.08 18.57 -20.04
N GLY A 59 -3.46 17.40 -20.57
CA GLY A 59 -2.91 16.92 -21.85
C GLY A 59 -2.27 15.53 -21.94
N GLY A 60 -2.75 14.53 -21.19
CA GLY A 60 -2.36 13.13 -21.40
C GLY A 60 -3.56 12.26 -21.76
N THR A 61 -3.88 12.15 -23.04
CA THR A 61 -4.99 11.33 -23.59
C THR A 61 -4.85 9.84 -23.27
N SER A 62 -5.51 9.38 -22.21
CA SER A 62 -5.81 7.96 -21.99
C SER A 62 -7.07 7.58 -22.78
N ARG A 63 -6.93 6.69 -23.77
CA ARG A 63 -7.98 6.24 -24.71
C ARG A 63 -9.02 5.26 -24.10
N PHE A 64 -9.21 5.27 -22.78
CA PHE A 64 -10.25 4.48 -22.09
C PHE A 64 -11.21 5.34 -21.27
N ALA A 65 -11.42 6.60 -21.69
CA ALA A 65 -12.50 7.42 -21.16
C ALA A 65 -13.86 7.01 -21.77
N THR A 66 -14.26 5.76 -21.57
CA THR A 66 -15.69 5.44 -21.44
C THR A 66 -16.19 6.28 -20.28
N SER A 67 -17.21 7.11 -20.53
CA SER A 67 -17.96 7.92 -19.55
C SER A 67 -17.69 7.46 -18.12
N ALA A 68 -16.92 8.24 -17.35
CA ALA A 68 -16.35 7.82 -16.08
C ALA A 68 -17.45 7.37 -15.12
N GLN A 69 -17.80 6.08 -15.17
CA GLN A 69 -18.78 5.47 -14.29
C GLN A 69 -18.05 5.34 -12.97
N TYR A 70 -18.32 6.29 -12.08
CA TYR A 70 -17.73 6.28 -10.75
C TYR A 70 -18.14 4.96 -10.07
N PRO A 71 -17.17 4.20 -9.52
CA PRO A 71 -17.43 2.93 -8.85
C PRO A 71 -18.48 3.08 -7.75
N VAL A 72 -18.47 4.23 -7.06
CA VAL A 72 -19.44 4.59 -6.03
C VAL A 72 -20.13 5.88 -6.41
N THR A 73 -21.46 5.83 -6.54
CA THR A 73 -22.26 7.03 -6.87
C THR A 73 -22.60 7.81 -5.61
N PRO A 74 -22.39 9.14 -5.56
CA PRO A 74 -22.72 9.93 -4.38
C PRO A 74 -24.25 9.99 -4.15
N PRO A 75 -24.76 9.58 -2.97
CA PRO A 75 -26.17 9.73 -2.65
C PRO A 75 -26.58 11.20 -2.52
N ILE A 76 -27.82 11.49 -2.94
CA ILE A 76 -28.45 12.80 -2.83
C ILE A 76 -28.63 13.14 -1.33
N GLY A 77 -27.95 14.17 -0.83
CA GLY A 77 -28.04 14.55 0.59
C GLY A 77 -26.75 14.37 1.39
N LEU A 78 -25.66 13.90 0.76
CA LEU A 78 -24.33 14.11 1.33
C LEU A 78 -24.03 15.59 1.49
N SER A 79 -23.31 15.95 2.54
CA SER A 79 -22.76 17.30 2.63
C SER A 79 -21.75 17.53 1.50
N SER A 80 -21.54 18.79 1.10
CA SER A 80 -20.55 19.16 0.08
C SER A 80 -19.16 18.59 0.40
N LEU A 81 -18.76 18.63 1.67
CA LEU A 81 -17.52 18.04 2.15
C LEU A 81 -17.48 16.52 1.90
N GLN A 82 -18.53 15.77 2.26
CA GLN A 82 -18.58 14.33 2.04
C GLN A 82 -18.61 13.97 0.56
N ALA A 83 -19.37 14.71 -0.25
CA ALA A 83 -19.39 14.55 -1.69
C ALA A 83 -17.99 14.74 -2.30
N SER A 84 -17.25 15.77 -1.86
CA SER A 84 -15.86 15.98 -2.31
C SER A 84 -14.91 14.87 -1.86
N GLN A 85 -15.08 14.33 -0.65
CA GLN A 85 -14.28 13.23 -0.14
C GLN A 85 -14.51 11.95 -0.97
N LEU A 86 -15.77 11.63 -1.26
CA LEU A 86 -16.12 10.48 -2.09
C LEU A 86 -15.63 10.65 -3.53
N ALA A 87 -15.76 11.85 -4.11
CA ALA A 87 -15.20 12.15 -5.42
C ALA A 87 -13.68 11.96 -5.46
N SER A 88 -12.97 12.40 -4.43
CA SER A 88 -11.52 12.19 -4.30
C SER A 88 -11.16 10.71 -4.18
N LEU A 89 -11.93 9.91 -3.44
CA LEU A 89 -11.71 8.46 -3.33
C LEU A 89 -11.93 7.76 -4.66
N ASN A 90 -13.02 8.09 -5.36
CA ASN A 90 -13.29 7.57 -6.69
C ASN A 90 -12.19 7.92 -7.70
N ALA A 91 -11.69 9.16 -7.67
CA ALA A 91 -10.58 9.57 -8.53
C ALA A 91 -9.29 8.79 -8.23
N ARG A 92 -8.97 8.58 -6.95
CA ARG A 92 -7.84 7.73 -6.54
C ARG A 92 -8.02 6.29 -6.99
N LEU A 93 -9.23 5.74 -6.85
CA LEU A 93 -9.54 4.37 -7.25
C LEU A 93 -9.40 4.18 -8.77
N GLN A 94 -9.85 5.15 -9.56
CA GLN A 94 -9.66 5.16 -11.02
C GLN A 94 -8.17 5.29 -11.39
N ALA A 95 -7.43 6.20 -10.75
CA ALA A 95 -6.00 6.38 -10.99
C ALA A 95 -5.17 5.15 -10.58
N TRP A 96 -5.61 4.44 -9.53
CA TRP A 96 -5.05 3.16 -9.11
C TRP A 96 -5.29 2.06 -10.15
N GLY A 97 -6.22 2.23 -11.08
CA GLY A 97 -6.51 1.25 -12.13
C GLY A 97 -7.48 0.17 -11.66
N TYR A 98 -8.42 0.52 -10.78
CA TYR A 98 -9.48 -0.38 -10.35
C TYR A 98 -10.21 -1.03 -11.53
N ASN A 99 -10.43 -2.33 -11.40
CA ASN A 99 -11.18 -3.12 -12.35
C ASN A 99 -12.31 -3.85 -11.62
N ALA A 100 -13.56 -3.57 -12.01
CA ALA A 100 -14.73 -4.22 -11.44
C ALA A 100 -14.83 -5.72 -11.80
N ASN A 101 -14.06 -6.18 -12.78
CA ASN A 101 -13.97 -7.57 -13.21
C ASN A 101 -12.65 -8.21 -12.75
N PRO A 102 -12.67 -8.98 -11.64
CA PRO A 102 -11.50 -9.71 -11.13
C PRO A 102 -10.77 -10.56 -12.19
N ARG A 103 -11.50 -11.16 -13.13
CA ARG A 103 -10.92 -12.05 -14.13
C ARG A 103 -10.02 -11.30 -15.12
N GLU A 104 -10.39 -10.08 -15.48
CA GLU A 104 -9.58 -9.23 -16.35
C GLU A 104 -8.31 -8.78 -15.66
N HIS A 105 -8.39 -8.39 -14.37
CA HIS A 105 -7.21 -8.07 -13.57
C HIS A 105 -6.24 -9.24 -13.49
N ALA A 106 -6.71 -10.45 -13.15
CA ALA A 106 -5.85 -11.64 -13.13
C ALA A 106 -5.20 -11.95 -14.49
N ALA A 107 -5.96 -11.79 -15.59
CA ALA A 107 -5.42 -11.99 -16.93
C ALA A 107 -4.34 -10.94 -17.27
N HIS A 108 -4.55 -9.67 -16.88
CA HIS A 108 -3.59 -8.60 -17.06
C HIS A 108 -2.31 -8.84 -16.24
N LEU A 109 -2.46 -9.18 -14.96
CA LEU A 109 -1.36 -9.48 -14.05
C LEU A 109 -0.51 -10.66 -14.56
N LYS A 110 -1.15 -11.74 -15.03
CA LYS A 110 -0.46 -12.88 -15.65
C LYS A 110 0.39 -12.47 -16.86
N LYS A 111 -0.13 -11.54 -17.70
CA LYS A 111 0.63 -11.00 -18.84
C LYS A 111 1.82 -10.16 -18.38
N GLN A 112 1.66 -9.33 -17.35
CA GLN A 112 2.77 -8.55 -16.79
C GLN A 112 3.87 -9.46 -16.25
N ILE A 113 3.53 -10.44 -15.41
CA ILE A 113 4.51 -11.35 -14.81
C ILE A 113 5.31 -12.10 -15.87
N ARG A 114 4.65 -12.60 -16.93
CA ARG A 114 5.33 -13.26 -18.05
C ARG A 114 6.36 -12.35 -18.74
N LYS A 115 6.09 -11.05 -18.82
CA LYS A 115 7.01 -10.05 -19.39
C LYS A 115 8.22 -9.85 -18.49
N TYR A 116 8.02 -9.80 -17.17
CA TYR A 116 9.06 -9.50 -16.19
C TYR A 116 9.93 -10.70 -15.82
N LYS A 117 9.39 -11.94 -15.82
CA LYS A 117 10.14 -13.17 -15.49
C LYS A 117 11.43 -13.41 -16.28
N ARG A 118 11.60 -12.77 -17.45
CA ARG A 118 12.78 -12.97 -18.31
C ARG A 118 13.94 -12.02 -18.02
N ARG A 119 13.77 -11.02 -17.14
CA ARG A 119 14.75 -9.93 -16.95
C ARG A 119 14.84 -9.53 -15.47
N VAL A 120 15.90 -9.97 -14.79
CA VAL A 120 16.13 -9.73 -13.34
C VAL A 120 15.99 -8.27 -12.94
N ASN A 121 16.68 -7.36 -13.63
CA ASN A 121 16.62 -5.92 -13.33
C ASN A 121 15.20 -5.32 -13.48
N TRP A 122 14.34 -5.96 -14.27
CA TRP A 122 12.96 -5.51 -14.44
C TRP A 122 12.02 -6.14 -13.40
N GLN A 123 12.39 -7.30 -12.82
CA GLN A 123 11.65 -7.94 -11.74
C GLN A 123 11.72 -7.08 -10.47
N GLU A 124 12.92 -6.66 -10.05
CA GLU A 124 13.06 -5.81 -8.85
C GLU A 124 12.29 -4.51 -8.95
N LYS A 125 12.37 -3.85 -10.12
CA LYS A 125 11.59 -2.64 -10.40
C LYS A 125 10.10 -2.92 -10.34
N TRP A 126 9.64 -4.00 -10.98
CA TRP A 126 8.23 -4.38 -10.97
C TRP A 126 7.73 -4.71 -9.56
N ILE A 127 8.50 -5.44 -8.75
CA ILE A 127 8.17 -5.74 -7.35
C ILE A 127 8.00 -4.45 -6.57
N LYS A 128 8.95 -3.51 -6.69
CA LYS A 128 8.88 -2.22 -6.01
C LYS A 128 7.66 -1.41 -6.45
N ASP A 129 7.45 -1.25 -7.76
CA ASP A 129 6.31 -0.51 -8.31
C ASP A 129 4.98 -1.14 -7.88
N THR A 130 4.92 -2.48 -7.80
CA THR A 130 3.74 -3.23 -7.36
C THR A 130 3.51 -3.09 -5.85
N ALA A 131 4.56 -3.09 -5.04
CA ALA A 131 4.46 -2.84 -3.59
C ALA A 131 3.93 -1.42 -3.29
N ASP A 132 4.40 -0.41 -4.03
CA ASP A 132 3.88 0.96 -3.92
C ASP A 132 2.41 1.04 -4.36
N TRP A 133 2.05 0.32 -5.45
CA TRP A 133 0.66 0.19 -5.92
C TRP A 133 -0.26 -0.49 -4.89
N LEU A 134 0.20 -1.57 -4.24
CA LEU A 134 -0.55 -2.28 -3.18
C LEU A 134 -0.82 -1.38 -1.97
N ALA A 135 0.19 -0.63 -1.52
CA ALA A 135 0.05 0.29 -0.40
C ALA A 135 -0.97 1.42 -0.67
N GLU A 136 -1.05 1.90 -1.91
CA GLU A 136 -2.09 2.86 -2.32
C GLU A 136 -3.48 2.21 -2.31
N GLY A 137 -3.59 0.97 -2.81
CA GLY A 137 -4.84 0.19 -2.78
C GLY A 137 -5.39 0.02 -1.37
N ASP A 138 -4.56 -0.42 -0.42
CA ASP A 138 -4.93 -0.54 1.00
C ASP A 138 -5.43 0.79 1.57
N SER A 139 -4.74 1.90 1.24
CA SER A 139 -5.16 3.22 1.69
C SER A 139 -6.51 3.65 1.12
N ILE A 140 -6.84 3.26 -0.10
CA ILE A 140 -8.13 3.57 -0.73
C ILE A 140 -9.24 2.75 -0.07
N VAL A 141 -9.04 1.45 0.14
CA VAL A 141 -10.01 0.57 0.81
C VAL A 141 -10.33 1.09 2.21
N LEU A 142 -9.30 1.41 3.01
CA LEU A 142 -9.50 2.00 4.33
C LEU A 142 -10.25 3.35 4.27
N GLY A 143 -9.97 4.16 3.24
CA GLY A 143 -10.67 5.43 3.04
C GLY A 143 -12.14 5.26 2.71
N LEU A 144 -12.51 4.22 1.94
CA LEU A 144 -13.89 3.87 1.65
C LEU A 144 -14.64 3.40 2.91
N GLU A 145 -14.01 2.56 3.73
CA GLU A 145 -14.57 2.10 5.01
C GLU A 145 -14.86 3.28 5.96
N GLN A 146 -13.86 4.14 6.19
CA GLN A 146 -14.00 5.33 7.01
C GLN A 146 -15.06 6.31 6.48
N PHE A 147 -15.21 6.38 5.15
CA PHE A 147 -16.23 7.22 4.54
C PHE A 147 -17.65 6.73 4.86
N VAL A 148 -17.91 5.41 4.81
CA VAL A 148 -19.22 4.87 5.19
C VAL A 148 -19.54 5.26 6.62
N ASP A 149 -18.63 5.00 7.57
CA ASP A 149 -18.89 5.26 8.98
C ASP A 149 -19.29 6.72 9.22
N ALA A 150 -18.59 7.65 8.54
CA ALA A 150 -18.90 9.07 8.61
C ALA A 150 -20.20 9.46 7.90
N ALA A 151 -20.55 8.79 6.80
CA ALA A 151 -21.76 9.06 6.02
C ALA A 151 -23.03 8.45 6.65
N ALA A 152 -22.91 7.30 7.30
CA ALA A 152 -24.01 6.55 7.90
C ALA A 152 -24.78 7.37 8.95
N ALA A 153 -24.08 8.23 9.70
CA ALA A 153 -24.69 9.09 10.72
C ALA A 153 -25.58 10.21 10.16
N LYS A 154 -25.46 10.55 8.85
CA LYS A 154 -26.11 11.73 8.25
C LYS A 154 -27.15 11.39 7.18
N LEU A 155 -27.09 10.19 6.62
CA LEU A 155 -27.93 9.76 5.50
C LEU A 155 -29.18 9.03 5.98
N ARG A 156 -30.23 9.04 5.14
CA ARG A 156 -31.42 8.21 5.37
C ARG A 156 -31.06 6.73 5.22
N HIS A 157 -31.76 5.84 5.94
CA HIS A 157 -31.50 4.39 5.93
C HIS A 157 -31.43 3.81 4.50
N SER A 158 -32.35 4.20 3.61
CA SER A 158 -32.36 3.73 2.22
C SER A 158 -31.11 4.16 1.44
N GLN A 159 -30.60 5.36 1.69
CA GLN A 159 -29.40 5.91 1.05
C GLN A 159 -28.13 5.26 1.61
N VAL A 160 -28.09 5.02 2.92
CA VAL A 160 -27.01 4.25 3.57
C VAL A 160 -26.95 2.85 2.96
N ARG A 161 -28.09 2.18 2.77
CA ARG A 161 -28.13 0.84 2.18
C ARG A 161 -27.58 0.79 0.75
N MET A 162 -27.94 1.76 -0.10
CA MET A 162 -27.42 1.84 -1.46
C MET A 162 -25.91 2.14 -1.46
N LEU A 163 -25.49 3.15 -0.69
CA LEU A 163 -24.09 3.52 -0.56
C LEU A 163 -23.23 2.36 -0.03
N TRP A 164 -23.72 1.67 1.00
CA TRP A 164 -23.07 0.50 1.59
C TRP A 164 -22.89 -0.61 0.56
N LYS A 165 -23.92 -0.89 -0.25
CA LYS A 165 -23.86 -1.90 -1.31
C LYS A 165 -22.74 -1.56 -2.31
N ASP A 166 -22.73 -0.33 -2.83
CA ASP A 166 -21.75 0.10 -3.84
C ASP A 166 -20.33 0.09 -3.27
N ILE A 167 -20.15 0.61 -2.05
CA ILE A 167 -18.85 0.61 -1.37
C ILE A 167 -18.40 -0.82 -1.07
N SER A 168 -19.27 -1.70 -0.58
CA SER A 168 -18.91 -3.09 -0.26
C SER A 168 -18.45 -3.86 -1.50
N VAL A 169 -19.18 -3.74 -2.62
CA VAL A 169 -18.78 -4.37 -3.89
C VAL A 169 -17.44 -3.80 -4.37
N THR A 170 -17.27 -2.48 -4.27
CA THR A 170 -16.05 -1.80 -4.70
C THR A 170 -14.84 -2.21 -3.85
N ALA A 171 -14.99 -2.19 -2.53
CA ALA A 171 -13.96 -2.58 -1.57
C ALA A 171 -13.60 -4.06 -1.71
N PHE A 172 -14.58 -4.95 -1.87
CA PHE A 172 -14.34 -6.37 -2.10
C PHE A 172 -13.51 -6.61 -3.36
N ASN A 173 -13.87 -5.98 -4.48
CA ASN A 173 -13.11 -6.09 -5.72
C ASN A 173 -11.68 -5.55 -5.58
N ALA A 174 -11.51 -4.40 -4.92
CA ALA A 174 -10.19 -3.83 -4.66
C ALA A 174 -9.33 -4.74 -3.75
N GLN A 175 -9.90 -5.27 -2.67
CA GLN A 175 -9.23 -6.24 -1.78
C GLN A 175 -8.84 -7.52 -2.53
N TRP A 176 -9.70 -8.02 -3.41
CA TRP A 176 -9.37 -9.17 -4.24
C TRP A 176 -8.21 -8.86 -5.20
N MET A 177 -8.20 -7.69 -5.82
CA MET A 177 -7.10 -7.25 -6.69
C MET A 177 -5.78 -7.14 -5.90
N ILE A 178 -5.81 -6.63 -4.67
CA ILE A 178 -4.67 -6.56 -3.76
C ILE A 178 -4.16 -7.96 -3.42
N ALA A 179 -5.04 -8.84 -2.93
CA ALA A 179 -4.69 -10.20 -2.51
C ALA A 179 -4.15 -11.05 -3.67
N SER A 180 -4.80 -10.99 -4.84
CA SER A 180 -4.33 -11.73 -6.02
C SER A 180 -2.98 -11.24 -6.53
N THR A 181 -2.69 -9.94 -6.40
CA THR A 181 -1.39 -9.37 -6.73
C THR A 181 -0.32 -9.80 -5.73
N HIS A 182 -0.62 -9.82 -4.43
CA HIS A 182 0.30 -10.34 -3.40
C HIS A 182 0.73 -11.78 -3.67
N VAL A 183 -0.24 -12.69 -3.87
CA VAL A 183 0.07 -14.11 -4.16
C VAL A 183 0.99 -14.24 -5.38
N ARG A 184 0.79 -13.41 -6.39
CA ARG A 184 1.61 -13.44 -7.61
C ARG A 184 2.98 -12.78 -7.45
N MET A 185 3.12 -11.81 -6.57
CA MET A 185 4.43 -11.26 -6.20
C MET A 185 5.25 -12.31 -5.45
N ASP A 186 4.64 -12.99 -4.49
CA ASP A 186 5.30 -14.06 -3.73
C ASP A 186 5.79 -15.20 -4.65
N GLU A 187 5.00 -15.57 -5.67
CA GLU A 187 5.41 -16.53 -6.72
C GLU A 187 6.62 -16.05 -7.56
N VAL A 188 6.89 -14.75 -7.63
CA VAL A 188 8.03 -14.17 -8.36
C VAL A 188 9.25 -14.00 -7.46
N GLU A 189 9.06 -13.74 -6.16
CA GLU A 189 10.14 -13.62 -5.18
C GLU A 189 10.68 -14.98 -4.69
N GLY A 190 9.82 -16.01 -4.66
CA GLY A 190 10.18 -17.38 -4.24
C GLY A 190 10.76 -18.28 -5.34
N LEU A 191 11.04 -17.74 -6.53
CA LEU A 191 11.70 -18.41 -7.66
C LEU A 191 13.04 -17.75 -7.95
#